data_AF-A0A0G1VFH6-F1
#
_entry.id   AF-A0A0G1VFH6-F1
#
_cell.length_a   1.000
_cell.length_b   1.000
_cell.length_c   1.000
_cell.angle_alpha   90.00
_cell.angle_beta   90.00
_cell.angle_gamma   90.00
#
_symmetry.space_group_name_H-M   'P 1'
#
loop_
_entity.id
_entity.type
_entity.pdbx_description
1 polymer ?
#
loop_
_entity_poly.entity_id
_entity_poly.type
_entity_poly.pdbx_seq_one_letter_code
_entity_poly.pdbx_strand_id
1 'polypeptide(L)'
;MTAFALYQSLMPNGKYRLDREIVYLSRYGKTVTVPSGYTSDGATGPGIPDLTSRAWYVHDRLCDTGEFDDGTPVTNWQCSTILHDILKEEGRWFRAKSWGLFTWLFGGGEARANGMF
;
A
#
# COMPACT_ATOMS: atom_id res chain seq x y z
N MET A 1 -1.75 -20.73 -4.85
CA MET A 1 -2.22 -19.56 -4.09
C MET A 1 -1.80 -19.78 -2.64
N THR A 2 -0.71 -19.17 -2.21
CA THR A 2 -0.30 -19.20 -0.79
C THR A 2 -1.29 -18.35 -0.03
N ALA A 3 -1.97 -18.90 0.97
CA ALA A 3 -2.86 -18.13 1.82
C ALA A 3 -2.02 -17.04 2.51
N PHE A 4 -2.24 -15.79 2.14
CA PHE A 4 -1.60 -14.66 2.79
C PHE A 4 -2.35 -14.34 4.09
N ALA A 5 -1.61 -14.25 5.20
CA ALA A 5 -2.15 -13.83 6.49
C ALA A 5 -1.70 -12.40 6.77
N LEU A 6 -2.65 -11.47 6.82
CA LEU A 6 -2.44 -10.12 7.33
C LEU A 6 -2.62 -10.12 8.84
N TYR A 7 -1.59 -9.74 9.57
CA TYR A 7 -1.65 -9.62 11.02
C TYR A 7 -1.86 -8.16 11.38
N GLN A 8 -3.11 -7.79 11.64
CA GLN A 8 -3.48 -6.43 12.01
C GLN A 8 -4.53 -6.41 13.12
N SER A 9 -4.55 -5.30 13.85
CA SER A 9 -5.50 -5.01 14.93
C SER A 9 -6.29 -3.73 14.61
N LEU A 10 -7.62 -3.78 14.75
CA LEU A 10 -8.46 -2.57 14.72
C LEU A 10 -8.28 -1.81 16.03
N MET A 11 -7.89 -0.54 15.94
CA MET A 11 -7.70 0.34 17.08
C MET A 11 -9.01 1.05 17.46
N PRO A 12 -9.17 1.53 18.71
CA PRO A 12 -10.37 2.22 19.17
C PRO A 12 -10.73 3.49 18.36
N ASN A 13 -9.75 4.08 17.67
CA ASN A 13 -9.93 5.25 16.81
C ASN A 13 -10.36 4.89 15.37
N GLY A 14 -10.63 3.62 15.09
CA GLY A 14 -11.07 3.14 13.77
C GLY A 14 -9.95 2.88 12.76
N LYS A 15 -8.69 3.11 13.11
CA LYS A 15 -7.52 2.80 12.25
C LYS A 15 -7.05 1.36 12.45
N TYR A 16 -6.28 0.85 11.50
CA TYR A 16 -5.63 -0.45 11.63
C TYR A 16 -4.17 -0.29 12.03
N ARG A 17 -3.73 -1.12 12.97
CA ARG A 17 -2.32 -1.25 13.34
C ARG A 17 -1.78 -2.55 12.80
N LEU A 18 -0.65 -2.49 12.10
CA LEU A 18 0.06 -3.65 11.63
C LEU A 18 0.76 -4.34 12.82
N ASP A 19 0.46 -5.60 13.09
CA ASP A 19 1.05 -6.32 14.22
C ASP A 19 2.36 -7.03 13.85
N ARG A 20 2.58 -7.31 12.55
CA ARG A 20 3.82 -7.91 12.04
C ARG A 20 4.33 -7.16 10.83
N GLU A 21 5.64 -6.97 10.80
CA GLU A 21 6.33 -6.33 9.68
C GLU A 21 5.95 -6.94 8.32
N ILE A 22 5.79 -6.07 7.33
CA ILE A 22 5.66 -6.46 5.92
C ILE A 22 6.97 -6.12 5.22
N VAL A 23 7.58 -7.11 4.58
CA VAL A 23 8.66 -6.89 3.62
C VAL A 23 8.13 -7.26 2.24
N TYR A 24 8.06 -6.29 1.34
CA TYR A 24 7.54 -6.47 -0.01
C TYR A 24 8.63 -6.19 -1.05
N LEU A 25 8.91 -7.18 -1.91
CA LEU A 25 9.76 -7.01 -3.07
C LEU A 25 8.91 -6.55 -4.26
N SER A 26 9.11 -5.31 -4.70
CA SER A 26 8.39 -4.76 -5.85
C SER A 26 8.88 -5.34 -7.18
N ARG A 27 8.05 -5.20 -8.22
CA ARG A 27 8.41 -5.52 -9.61
C ARG A 27 9.65 -4.78 -10.13
N TYR A 28 10.05 -3.69 -9.46
CA TYR A 28 11.19 -2.85 -9.83
C TYR A 28 12.51 -3.39 -9.22
N GLY A 29 12.47 -4.54 -8.54
CA GLY A 29 13.63 -5.13 -7.87
C GLY A 29 14.05 -4.37 -6.61
N LYS A 30 13.13 -3.58 -6.04
CA LYS A 30 13.34 -2.76 -4.84
C LYS A 30 12.41 -3.19 -3.73
N THR A 31 12.89 -3.15 -2.49
CA THR A 31 12.13 -3.57 -1.31
C THR A 31 11.40 -2.37 -0.68
N VAL A 32 10.24 -2.65 -0.11
CA VAL A 32 9.51 -1.76 0.78
C VAL A 32 9.24 -2.50 2.08
N THR A 33 9.71 -1.93 3.19
CA THR A 33 9.49 -2.47 4.52
C THR A 33 8.51 -1.59 5.30
N VAL A 34 7.43 -2.20 5.79
CA VAL A 34 6.47 -1.57 6.69
C VAL A 34 6.65 -2.17 8.09
N PRO A 35 7.13 -1.40 9.08
CA PRO A 35 7.45 -1.93 10.39
C PRO A 35 6.19 -2.33 11.17
N SER A 36 6.34 -3.28 12.10
CA SER A 36 5.30 -3.55 13.09
C SER A 36 4.97 -2.28 13.88
N GLY A 37 3.70 -2.09 14.20
CA GLY A 37 3.17 -0.90 14.84
C GLY A 37 2.73 0.20 13.87
N TYR A 38 3.04 0.09 12.57
CA TYR A 38 2.60 1.08 11.57
C TYR A 38 1.08 1.14 11.50
N THR A 39 0.53 2.36 11.41
CA THR A 39 -0.91 2.60 11.39
C THR A 39 -1.36 2.96 9.99
N SER A 40 -2.39 2.29 9.49
CA SER A 40 -3.03 2.59 8.20
C SER A 40 -4.49 2.94 8.41
N ASP A 41 -5.00 3.86 7.61
CA ASP A 41 -6.43 4.15 7.54
C ASP A 41 -7.19 3.09 6.71
N GLY A 42 -6.46 2.19 6.04
CA GLY A 42 -7.02 1.14 5.19
C GLY A 42 -7.66 1.70 3.92
N ALA A 43 -8.56 0.92 3.31
CA ALA A 43 -9.35 1.40 2.17
C ALA A 43 -10.47 2.35 2.64
N THR A 44 -10.17 3.65 2.80
CA THR A 44 -11.20 4.64 3.17
C THR A 44 -12.03 5.09 1.96
N GLY A 45 -13.37 4.94 2.06
CA GLY A 45 -14.35 5.52 1.13
C GLY A 45 -15.80 5.11 1.41
N PRO A 46 -16.82 5.90 1.01
CA PRO A 46 -18.23 5.57 1.23
C PRO A 46 -18.62 4.23 0.60
N GLY A 47 -19.15 3.30 1.40
CA GLY A 47 -19.64 2.00 0.91
C GLY A 47 -18.56 0.99 0.56
N ILE A 48 -17.31 1.22 0.96
CA ILE A 48 -16.19 0.30 0.72
C ILE A 48 -16.04 -0.59 1.95
N PRO A 49 -16.30 -1.90 1.84
CA PRO A 49 -16.04 -2.83 2.93
C PRO A 49 -14.55 -2.81 3.22
N ASP A 50 -14.21 -2.70 4.51
CA ASP A 50 -12.83 -2.68 4.97
C ASP A 50 -12.02 -3.78 4.27
N LEU A 51 -10.93 -3.33 3.63
CA LEU A 51 -10.13 -4.17 2.78
C LEU A 51 -8.83 -4.48 3.50
N THR A 52 -8.86 -5.53 4.31
CA THR A 52 -7.66 -6.12 4.90
C THR A 52 -6.71 -6.59 3.79
N SER A 53 -5.71 -5.77 3.47
CA SER A 53 -4.73 -5.98 2.40
C SER A 53 -3.39 -5.35 2.77
N ARG A 54 -2.28 -5.98 2.40
CA ARG A 54 -0.94 -5.37 2.51
C ARG A 54 -0.81 -4.13 1.64
N ALA A 55 -1.59 -4.06 0.56
CA ALA A 55 -1.46 -3.01 -0.42
C ALA A 55 -1.63 -1.62 0.20
N TRP A 56 -2.51 -1.49 1.19
CA TRP A 56 -2.72 -0.23 1.91
C TRP A 56 -1.52 0.15 2.75
N TYR A 57 -1.00 -0.76 3.57
CA TYR A 57 0.20 -0.51 4.37
C TYR A 57 1.42 -0.14 3.51
N VAL A 58 1.64 -0.87 2.42
CA VAL A 58 2.76 -0.59 1.51
C VAL A 58 2.55 0.74 0.79
N HIS A 59 1.32 1.03 0.34
CA HIS A 59 0.99 2.29 -0.32
C HIS A 59 1.15 3.49 0.61
N ASP A 60 0.59 3.43 1.82
CA ASP A 60 0.68 4.48 2.84
C ASP A 60 2.14 4.72 3.18
N ARG A 61 2.92 3.65 3.40
CA ARG A 61 4.36 3.78 3.66
C ARG A 61 5.09 4.52 2.56
N LEU A 62 4.81 4.18 1.30
CA LEU A 62 5.41 4.85 0.14
C LEU A 62 4.91 6.30 -0.03
N CYS A 63 3.66 6.60 0.34
CA CYS A 63 3.15 7.97 0.36
C CYS A 63 3.80 8.82 1.46
N ASP A 64 4.14 8.22 2.60
CA ASP A 64 4.78 8.90 3.71
C ASP A 64 6.27 9.15 3.46
N THR A 65 6.97 8.18 2.85
CA THR A 65 8.43 8.29 2.65
C THR A 65 8.80 8.85 1.28
N GLY A 66 8.03 8.53 0.25
CA GLY A 66 8.39 8.82 -1.14
C GLY A 66 9.60 8.02 -1.64
N GLU A 67 10.06 6.99 -0.94
CA GLU A 67 11.29 6.26 -1.29
C GLU A 67 11.20 4.76 -0.97
N PHE A 68 11.97 3.97 -1.71
CA PHE A 68 12.25 2.56 -1.40
C PHE A 68 13.21 2.44 -0.21
N ASP A 69 13.37 1.24 0.34
CA ASP A 69 14.25 0.99 1.50
C ASP A 69 15.72 1.37 1.26
N ASP A 70 16.16 1.48 -0.01
CA ASP A 70 17.51 1.88 -0.39
C ASP A 70 17.67 3.40 -0.65
N GLY A 71 16.62 4.18 -0.38
CA GLY A 71 16.58 5.63 -0.60
C GLY A 71 16.32 6.03 -2.06
N THR A 72 16.07 5.08 -2.97
CA THR A 72 15.67 5.42 -4.34
C THR A 72 14.29 6.09 -4.31
N PRO A 73 14.10 7.28 -4.91
CA PRO A 73 12.80 7.93 -4.98
C PRO A 73 11.76 7.08 -5.69
N VAL A 74 10.53 7.10 -5.18
CA VAL A 74 9.36 6.43 -5.72
C VAL A 74 8.46 7.48 -6.36
N THR A 75 8.05 7.25 -7.60
CA THR A 75 7.08 8.12 -8.29
C THR A 75 5.65 7.70 -7.97
N ASN A 76 4.69 8.60 -8.18
CA ASN A 76 3.28 8.28 -7.93
C ASN A 76 2.78 7.10 -8.78
N TRP A 77 3.29 6.97 -10.01
CA TRP A 77 3.01 5.82 -10.87
C TRP A 77 3.53 4.52 -10.27
N GLN A 78 4.78 4.51 -9.78
CA GLN A 78 5.37 3.33 -9.15
C GLN A 78 4.62 2.95 -7.88
N CYS A 79 4.30 3.94 -7.03
CA CYS A 79 3.53 3.77 -5.81
C CYS A 79 2.17 3.10 -6.08
N SER A 80 1.43 3.61 -7.07
CA SER A 80 0.12 3.08 -7.44
C SER A 80 0.19 1.72 -8.16
N THR A 81 1.25 1.48 -8.93
CA THR A 81 1.50 0.18 -9.58
C THR A 81 1.79 -0.90 -8.53
N ILE A 82 2.57 -0.58 -7.49
CA ILE A 82 2.86 -1.49 -6.37
C ILE A 82 1.56 -1.87 -5.65
N LEU A 83 0.69 -0.91 -5.34
CA LEU A 83 -0.62 -1.20 -4.76
C LEU A 83 -1.45 -2.15 -5.63
N HIS A 84 -1.51 -1.88 -6.93
CA HIS A 84 -2.23 -2.72 -7.89
C HIS A 84 -1.65 -4.15 -7.93
N ASP A 85 -0.33 -4.29 -7.91
CA ASP A 85 0.34 -5.58 -7.99
C ASP A 85 0.08 -6.42 -6.74
N ILE A 86 0.18 -5.83 -5.55
CA ILE A 86 -0.16 -6.51 -4.28
C ILE A 86 -1.64 -6.94 -4.27
N LEU A 87 -2.56 -6.07 -4.70
CA LEU A 87 -3.98 -6.41 -4.78
C LEU A 87 -4.24 -7.56 -5.77
N LYS A 88 -3.49 -7.64 -6.87
CA LYS A 88 -3.56 -8.79 -7.79
C LYS A 88 -3.02 -10.07 -7.17
N GLU A 89 -1.89 -10.00 -6.47
CA GLU A 89 -1.30 -11.14 -5.75
C GLU A 89 -2.27 -11.71 -4.70
N GLU A 90 -3.05 -10.85 -4.04
CA GLU A 90 -4.09 -11.24 -3.09
C GLU A 90 -5.40 -11.73 -3.76
N GLY A 91 -5.43 -11.83 -5.09
CA GLY A 91 -6.60 -12.29 -5.85
C GLY A 91 -7.72 -11.25 -5.99
N ARG A 92 -7.45 -9.98 -5.68
CA ARG A 92 -8.42 -8.87 -5.68
C ARG A 92 -8.41 -8.09 -6.98
N TRP A 93 -8.45 -8.79 -8.11
CA TRP A 93 -8.20 -8.26 -9.47
C TRP A 93 -9.04 -7.02 -9.86
N PHE A 94 -10.34 -6.99 -9.53
CA PHE A 94 -11.20 -5.83 -9.82
C PHE A 94 -10.81 -4.60 -8.98
N ARG A 95 -10.46 -4.84 -7.72
CA ARG A 95 -10.00 -3.81 -6.78
C ARG A 95 -8.63 -3.29 -7.17
N ALA A 96 -7.73 -4.16 -7.64
CA ALA A 96 -6.42 -3.76 -8.13
C ALA A 96 -6.50 -2.69 -9.22
N LYS A 97 -7.39 -2.88 -10.22
CA LYS A 97 -7.56 -1.92 -11.32
C LYS A 97 -8.19 -0.61 -10.85
N SER A 98 -9.29 -0.69 -10.12
CA SER A 98 -10.02 0.51 -9.66
C SER A 98 -9.19 1.33 -8.68
N TRP A 99 -8.55 0.68 -7.70
CA TRP A 99 -7.74 1.37 -6.72
C TRP A 99 -6.40 1.85 -7.26
N GLY A 100 -5.70 1.05 -8.07
CA GLY A 100 -4.44 1.51 -8.68
C GLY A 100 -4.63 2.78 -9.52
N LEU A 101 -5.76 2.88 -10.24
CA LEU A 101 -6.10 4.10 -10.97
C LEU A 101 -6.46 5.26 -10.02
N PHE A 102 -7.26 4.99 -9.00
CA PHE A 102 -7.71 6.01 -8.05
C PHE A 102 -6.54 6.61 -7.26
N THR A 103 -5.64 5.76 -6.74
CA THR A 103 -4.45 6.20 -5.99
C THR A 103 -3.48 6.95 -6.88
N TRP A 104 -3.38 6.58 -8.16
CA TRP A 104 -2.55 7.32 -9.11
C TRP A 104 -3.12 8.72 -9.38
N LEU A 105 -4.44 8.86 -9.53
CA LEU A 105 -5.06 10.15 -9.81
C LEU A 105 -5.08 11.07 -8.58
N PHE A 106 -5.44 10.53 -7.42
CA PHE A 106 -5.80 11.31 -6.23
C PHE A 106 -4.93 11.06 -4.99
N GLY A 107 -4.12 10.01 -4.99
CA GLY A 107 -3.18 9.71 -3.91
C GLY A 107 -1.75 10.17 -4.21
N GLY A 108 -0.81 9.60 -3.48
CA GLY A 108 0.61 9.63 -3.81
C GLY A 108 1.53 10.37 -2.85
N GLY A 109 1.02 11.19 -1.92
CA GLY A 109 1.85 11.83 -0.87
C GLY A 109 3.19 12.37 -1.37
N GLU A 110 4.28 12.01 -0.68
CA GLU A 110 5.66 12.31 -1.05
C GLU A 110 6.07 11.67 -2.39
N ALA A 111 5.55 10.48 -2.73
CA ALA A 111 5.80 9.88 -4.05
C ALA A 111 5.28 10.73 -5.21
N ARG A 112 4.24 11.55 -4.98
CA ARG A 112 3.77 12.54 -5.96
C ARG A 112 4.69 13.74 -6.08
N ALA A 113 5.37 14.13 -5.00
CA ALA A 113 6.38 15.19 -5.04
C ALA A 113 7.59 14.79 -5.90
N ASN A 114 7.92 13.50 -5.95
CA ASN A 114 8.96 12.95 -6.83
C ASN A 114 8.57 12.87 -8.32
N GLY A 115 7.30 13.10 -8.65
CA GLY A 115 6.79 13.10 -10.01
C GLY A 115 5.65 12.11 -10.26
N MET A 116 4.92 12.35 -11.35
CA MET A 116 3.78 11.51 -11.75
C MET A 116 4.20 10.20 -12.43
N PHE A 117 5.41 10.13 -12.97
CA PHE A 117 5.93 9.02 -13.78
C PHE A 117 7.37 8.71 -13.39
#